data_AF-A0A957K0G3-F1
#
_entry.id   AF-A0A957K0G3-F1
#
_cell.length_a   1.000
_cell.length_b   1.000
_cell.length_c   1.000
_cell.angle_alpha   90.00
_cell.angle_beta   90.00
_cell.angle_gamma   90.00
#
_symmetry.space_group_name_H-M   'P 1'
#
loop_
_entity.id
_entity.type
_entity.pdbx_description
1 polymer ?
#
loop_
_entity_poly.entity_id
_entity_poly.type
_entity_poly.pdbx_seq_one_letter_code
_entity_poly.pdbx_strand_id
1 'polypeptide(L)'
;RYRQRGLQVFMVGVVIGFVTTAAMLPFGDPVLALAWGVIEGVVFMIFARYIHGRSFATEVRTLEALDWSWPSALKGIGFGLMAATFTEIIEYRYLEANGVWQTVLAYGFAGLLLGGLHGYRIDRNTRSNQGIWLSFYNAILAATVTAPLLGFLCLLIWGPRSGVLTTILVFVAALAMYGGSNLVKHLIIRGLLWLDIKLPLHLTQLLDETVELAFLRKVGGGYIFMHDLLLEQLSKTPE
;
A
#
# COMPACT_ATOMS: atom_id res chain seq x y z
N ARG A 1 -5.78 20.12 4.20
CA ARG A 1 -6.18 18.77 4.67
C ARG A 1 -6.78 17.84 3.58
N TYR A 2 -7.37 18.35 2.48
CA TYR A 2 -7.84 17.49 1.36
C TYR A 2 -6.72 17.03 0.39
N ARG A 3 -5.59 17.75 0.31
CA ARG A 3 -4.53 17.53 -0.69
C ARG A 3 -3.66 16.29 -0.48
N GLN A 4 -3.43 15.87 0.77
CA GLN A 4 -2.67 14.64 1.07
C GLN A 4 -3.47 13.35 0.82
N ARG A 5 -4.80 13.47 0.64
CA ARG A 5 -5.76 12.37 0.60
C ARG A 5 -5.73 11.52 -0.67
N GLY A 6 -5.41 12.13 -1.80
CA GLY A 6 -5.31 11.46 -3.10
C GLY A 6 -3.89 11.06 -3.47
N LEU A 7 -2.88 11.63 -2.80
CA LEU A 7 -1.48 11.52 -3.25
C LEU A 7 -0.95 10.08 -3.17
N GLN A 8 -1.33 9.30 -2.17
CA GLN A 8 -0.84 7.92 -2.06
C GLN A 8 -1.44 7.00 -3.12
N VAL A 9 -2.76 6.99 -3.25
CA VAL A 9 -3.45 6.20 -4.27
C VAL A 9 -3.01 6.63 -5.67
N PHE A 10 -2.77 7.93 -5.86
CA PHE A 10 -2.16 8.49 -7.06
C PHE A 10 -0.73 7.98 -7.28
N MET A 11 0.16 8.04 -6.29
CA MET A 11 1.54 7.56 -6.41
C MET A 11 1.60 6.07 -6.75
N VAL A 12 0.75 5.24 -6.13
CA VAL A 12 0.70 3.80 -6.43
C VAL A 12 0.18 3.57 -7.85
N GLY A 13 -0.86 4.29 -8.27
CA GLY A 13 -1.34 4.25 -9.65
C GLY A 13 -0.26 4.66 -10.66
N VAL A 14 0.51 5.71 -10.36
CA VAL A 14 1.64 6.14 -11.20
C VAL A 14 2.75 5.09 -11.25
N VAL A 15 3.11 4.47 -10.12
CA VAL A 15 4.12 3.41 -10.08
C VAL A 15 3.67 2.21 -10.91
N ILE A 16 2.41 1.77 -10.74
CA ILE A 16 1.86 0.67 -11.53
C ILE A 16 1.88 1.04 -13.01
N GLY A 17 1.43 2.23 -13.38
CA GLY A 17 1.43 2.70 -14.76
C GLY A 17 2.82 2.81 -15.38
N PHE A 18 3.82 3.20 -14.60
CA PHE A 18 5.21 3.24 -15.04
C PHE A 18 5.76 1.83 -15.25
N VAL A 19 5.53 0.90 -14.32
CA VAL A 19 6.02 -0.47 -14.42
C VAL A 19 5.35 -1.20 -15.58
N THR A 20 4.05 -1.03 -15.79
CA THR A 20 3.33 -1.60 -16.94
C THR A 20 3.83 -1.01 -18.25
N THR A 21 4.03 0.31 -18.34
CA THR A 21 4.65 0.95 -19.52
C THR A 21 6.02 0.34 -19.81
N ALA A 22 6.91 0.32 -18.80
CA ALA A 22 8.27 -0.21 -18.94
C ALA A 22 8.28 -1.68 -19.36
N ALA A 23 7.32 -2.47 -18.88
CA ALA A 23 7.19 -3.87 -19.24
C ALA A 23 6.65 -4.08 -20.66
N MET A 24 5.84 -3.15 -21.17
CA MET A 24 5.26 -3.20 -22.51
C MET A 24 6.21 -2.65 -23.60
N LEU A 25 7.16 -1.76 -23.23
CA LEU A 25 8.13 -1.18 -24.17
C LEU A 25 8.85 -2.19 -25.08
N PRO A 26 9.28 -3.37 -24.62
CA PRO A 26 9.96 -4.34 -25.48
C PRO A 26 9.05 -5.03 -26.52
N PHE A 27 7.73 -4.79 -26.51
CA PHE A 27 6.75 -5.56 -27.29
C PHE A 27 6.10 -4.79 -28.43
N GLY A 28 6.36 -3.49 -28.59
CA GLY A 28 5.70 -2.74 -29.65
C GLY A 28 5.91 -1.24 -29.59
N ASP A 29 4.88 -0.52 -30.03
CA ASP A 29 4.88 0.93 -30.11
C ASP A 29 4.98 1.55 -28.70
N PRO A 30 5.99 2.41 -28.44
CA PRO A 30 6.12 3.10 -27.15
C PRO A 30 4.89 3.95 -26.79
N VAL A 31 4.14 4.44 -27.77
CA VAL A 31 2.89 5.18 -27.55
C VAL A 31 1.81 4.26 -26.97
N LEU A 32 1.67 3.05 -27.51
CA LEU A 32 0.73 2.06 -27.00
C LEU A 32 1.13 1.56 -25.61
N ALA A 33 2.44 1.34 -25.38
CA ALA A 33 2.95 0.96 -24.07
C ALA A 33 2.63 2.02 -23.00
N LEU A 34 2.82 3.31 -23.32
CA LEU A 34 2.48 4.42 -22.43
C LEU A 34 0.97 4.51 -22.20
N ALA A 35 0.17 4.38 -23.26
CA ALA A 35 -1.29 4.41 -23.16
C ALA A 35 -1.83 3.32 -22.23
N TRP A 36 -1.35 2.08 -22.40
CA TRP A 36 -1.67 0.96 -21.52
C TRP A 36 -1.28 1.23 -20.07
N GLY A 37 -0.07 1.76 -19.85
CA GLY A 37 0.35 2.05 -18.49
C GLY A 37 -0.46 3.14 -17.81
N VAL A 38 -0.83 4.20 -18.54
CA VAL A 38 -1.72 5.25 -18.00
C VAL A 38 -3.10 4.66 -17.66
N ILE A 39 -3.67 3.83 -18.54
CA ILE A 39 -4.96 3.18 -18.30
C ILE A 39 -4.91 2.31 -17.04
N GLU A 40 -3.95 1.38 -16.96
CA GLU A 40 -3.80 0.48 -15.81
C GLU A 40 -3.58 1.24 -14.50
N GLY A 41 -2.74 2.28 -14.53
CA GLY A 41 -2.48 3.13 -13.37
C GLY A 41 -3.74 3.85 -12.88
N VAL A 42 -4.57 4.36 -13.79
CA VAL A 42 -5.84 5.03 -13.45
C VAL A 42 -6.88 4.02 -12.96
N VAL A 43 -7.03 2.88 -13.64
CA VAL A 43 -7.95 1.80 -13.24
C VAL A 43 -7.63 1.34 -11.82
N PHE A 44 -6.36 1.06 -11.53
CA PHE A 44 -5.93 0.68 -10.20
C PHE A 44 -6.18 1.78 -9.16
N MET A 45 -5.94 3.04 -9.51
CA MET A 45 -6.20 4.17 -8.62
C MET A 45 -7.68 4.26 -8.22
N ILE A 46 -8.59 4.04 -9.18
CA ILE A 46 -10.03 4.01 -8.94
C ILE A 46 -10.39 2.78 -8.09
N PHE A 47 -9.84 1.60 -8.42
CA PHE A 47 -10.04 0.35 -7.67
C PHE A 47 -9.66 0.49 -6.19
N ALA A 48 -8.43 0.93 -5.93
CA ALA A 48 -7.90 1.07 -4.58
C ALA A 48 -8.75 2.05 -3.76
N ARG A 49 -9.22 3.14 -4.38
CA ARG A 49 -10.13 4.10 -3.75
C ARG A 49 -11.53 3.55 -3.52
N TYR A 50 -12.05 2.73 -4.43
CA TYR A 50 -13.40 2.16 -4.34
C TYR A 50 -13.49 1.09 -3.24
N ILE A 51 -12.49 0.21 -3.14
CA ILE A 51 -12.51 -0.93 -2.21
C ILE A 51 -12.08 -0.52 -0.80
N HIS A 52 -10.94 0.16 -0.70
CA HIS A 52 -10.38 0.54 0.60
C HIS A 52 -10.94 1.89 1.08
N GLY A 53 -11.87 2.48 0.32
CA GLY A 53 -12.52 3.73 0.64
C GLY A 53 -11.52 4.88 0.82
N ARG A 54 -11.88 5.82 1.71
CA ARG A 54 -11.02 6.96 2.09
C ARG A 54 -9.87 6.56 3.05
N SER A 55 -9.59 5.27 3.24
CA SER A 55 -8.70 4.78 4.31
C SER A 55 -7.23 5.22 4.17
N PHE A 56 -6.77 5.54 2.95
CA PHE A 56 -5.41 6.07 2.71
C PHE A 56 -5.21 7.55 3.09
N ALA A 57 -6.27 8.26 3.45
CA ALA A 57 -6.29 9.71 3.27
C ALA A 57 -5.95 10.55 4.52
N THR A 58 -6.18 10.05 5.74
CA THR A 58 -6.37 10.98 6.87
C THR A 58 -5.54 10.75 8.12
N GLU A 59 -4.90 9.60 8.28
CA GLU A 59 -4.03 9.30 9.43
C GLU A 59 -2.98 8.28 8.99
N VAL A 60 -1.80 8.28 9.62
CA VAL A 60 -0.91 7.11 9.57
C VAL A 60 -1.61 6.01 10.37
N ARG A 61 -2.62 5.38 9.77
CA ARG A 61 -3.31 4.23 10.35
C ARG A 61 -2.50 3.01 10.04
N THR A 62 -1.83 2.52 11.07
CA THR A 62 -1.17 1.24 11.03
C THR A 62 -2.24 0.16 10.80
N LEU A 63 -2.05 -0.64 9.74
CA LEU A 63 -2.89 -1.79 9.43
C LEU A 63 -2.31 -2.97 10.20
N GLU A 64 -2.74 -3.11 11.45
CA GLU A 64 -2.09 -3.98 12.43
C GLU A 64 -2.61 -5.41 12.38
N ALA A 65 -3.76 -5.62 11.76
CA ALA A 65 -4.29 -6.94 11.42
C ALA A 65 -4.96 -6.95 10.04
N LEU A 66 -4.97 -8.12 9.42
CA LEU A 66 -5.68 -8.42 8.17
C LEU A 66 -6.81 -9.39 8.47
N ASP A 67 -7.96 -9.16 7.85
CA ASP A 67 -9.10 -10.08 7.84
C ASP A 67 -9.65 -10.21 6.42
N TRP A 68 -10.49 -11.22 6.21
CA TRP A 68 -11.18 -11.45 4.94
C TRP A 68 -12.63 -10.96 4.99
N SER A 69 -12.99 -10.07 4.07
CA SER A 69 -14.31 -9.49 3.93
C SER A 69 -14.96 -9.92 2.62
N TRP A 70 -15.92 -10.86 2.70
CA TRP A 70 -16.71 -11.28 1.53
C TRP A 70 -17.44 -10.12 0.82
N PRO A 71 -18.09 -9.17 1.52
CA PRO A 71 -18.72 -8.02 0.85
C PRO A 71 -17.71 -7.17 0.07
N SER A 72 -16.47 -7.03 0.56
CA SER A 72 -15.41 -6.28 -0.12
C SER A 72 -14.83 -7.08 -1.29
N ALA A 73 -14.68 -8.39 -1.13
CA ALA A 73 -14.30 -9.31 -2.22
C ALA A 73 -15.30 -9.25 -3.38
N LEU A 74 -16.61 -9.26 -3.10
CA LEU A 74 -17.66 -9.16 -4.12
C LEU A 74 -17.62 -7.81 -4.86
N LYS A 75 -17.39 -6.70 -4.14
CA LYS A 75 -17.15 -5.39 -4.77
C LYS A 75 -15.90 -5.42 -5.66
N GLY A 76 -14.85 -6.09 -5.21
CA GLY A 76 -13.62 -6.28 -5.96
C GLY A 76 -13.83 -7.09 -7.23
N ILE A 77 -14.58 -8.19 -7.18
CA ILE A 77 -14.99 -8.94 -8.39
C ILE A 77 -15.76 -8.03 -9.33
N GLY A 78 -16.76 -7.30 -8.84
CA GLY A 78 -17.56 -6.40 -9.68
C GLY A 78 -16.70 -5.37 -10.40
N PHE A 79 -15.71 -4.78 -9.73
CA PHE A 79 -14.74 -3.91 -10.36
C PHE A 79 -13.83 -4.66 -11.34
N GLY A 80 -13.33 -5.83 -10.97
CA GLY A 80 -12.47 -6.66 -11.81
C GLY A 80 -13.15 -7.03 -13.12
N LEU A 81 -14.42 -7.40 -13.09
CA LEU A 81 -15.22 -7.69 -14.29
C LEU A 81 -15.41 -6.44 -15.17
N MET A 82 -15.61 -5.26 -14.57
CA MET A 82 -15.69 -4.00 -15.30
C MET A 82 -14.34 -3.63 -15.96
N ALA A 83 -13.22 -3.87 -15.28
CA ALA A 83 -11.90 -3.71 -15.85
C ALA A 83 -11.66 -4.71 -16.99
N ALA A 84 -12.06 -5.98 -16.81
CA ALA A 84 -11.94 -7.02 -17.83
C ALA A 84 -12.68 -6.66 -19.12
N THR A 85 -13.93 -6.20 -19.02
CA THR A 85 -14.71 -5.80 -20.21
C THR A 85 -14.08 -4.61 -20.92
N PHE A 86 -13.53 -3.65 -20.17
CA PHE A 86 -12.84 -2.51 -20.74
C PHE A 86 -11.55 -2.93 -21.48
N THR A 87 -10.73 -3.77 -20.86
CA THR A 87 -9.51 -4.33 -21.46
C THR A 87 -9.84 -5.14 -22.71
N GLU A 88 -10.86 -5.99 -22.67
CA GLU A 88 -11.27 -6.81 -23.81
C GLU A 88 -11.77 -5.98 -24.99
N ILE A 89 -12.53 -4.90 -24.75
CA ILE A 89 -12.98 -4.00 -25.84
C ILE A 89 -11.78 -3.39 -26.56
N ILE A 90 -10.72 -3.04 -25.84
CA ILE A 90 -9.49 -2.50 -26.41
C ILE A 90 -8.73 -3.60 -27.16
N GLU A 91 -8.48 -4.75 -26.52
CA GLU A 91 -7.75 -5.86 -27.13
C GLU A 91 -8.45 -6.39 -28.39
N TYR A 92 -9.77 -6.52 -28.38
CA TYR A 92 -10.55 -6.90 -29.56
C TYR A 92 -10.41 -5.87 -30.69
N ARG A 93 -10.45 -4.57 -30.37
CA ARG A 93 -10.40 -3.49 -31.37
C ARG A 93 -9.04 -3.33 -32.01
N TYR A 94 -7.95 -3.58 -31.28
CA TYR A 94 -6.59 -3.28 -31.73
C TYR A 94 -5.74 -4.51 -32.02
N LEU A 95 -6.02 -5.65 -31.39
CA LEU A 95 -5.19 -6.86 -31.45
C LEU A 95 -5.95 -8.08 -32.00
N GLU A 96 -7.24 -7.94 -32.34
CA GLU A 96 -8.13 -9.03 -32.77
C GLU A 96 -8.10 -10.24 -31.82
N ALA A 97 -7.83 -9.98 -30.53
CA ALA A 97 -7.74 -11.02 -29.51
C ALA A 97 -9.14 -11.55 -29.18
N ASN A 98 -9.24 -12.87 -28.94
CA ASN A 98 -10.47 -13.56 -28.52
C ASN A 98 -10.29 -14.17 -27.13
N GLY A 99 -9.75 -13.37 -26.21
CA GLY A 99 -9.27 -13.78 -24.89
C GLY A 99 -10.28 -13.62 -23.75
N VAL A 100 -11.53 -13.29 -24.07
CA VAL A 100 -12.58 -12.84 -23.14
C VAL A 100 -12.65 -13.65 -21.83
N TRP A 101 -12.66 -14.97 -21.92
CA TRP A 101 -12.81 -15.79 -20.71
C TRP A 101 -11.57 -15.75 -19.82
N GLN A 102 -10.39 -15.65 -20.44
CA GLN A 102 -9.13 -15.57 -19.72
C GLN A 102 -8.94 -14.21 -19.05
N THR A 103 -9.29 -13.12 -19.75
CA THR A 103 -9.28 -11.75 -19.19
C THR A 103 -10.28 -11.63 -18.05
N VAL A 104 -11.52 -12.11 -18.23
CA VAL A 104 -12.55 -12.15 -17.17
C VAL A 104 -12.07 -12.93 -15.94
N LEU A 105 -11.48 -14.11 -16.13
CA LEU A 105 -10.99 -14.94 -15.04
C LEU A 105 -9.87 -14.24 -14.26
N ALA A 106 -8.87 -13.69 -14.97
CA ALA A 106 -7.72 -13.05 -14.34
C ALA A 106 -8.11 -11.80 -13.54
N TYR A 107 -8.86 -10.88 -14.15
CA TYR A 107 -9.26 -9.63 -13.50
C TYR A 107 -10.32 -9.87 -12.42
N GLY A 108 -11.24 -10.82 -12.62
CA GLY A 108 -12.21 -11.23 -11.60
C GLY A 108 -11.52 -11.82 -10.36
N PHE A 109 -10.51 -12.67 -10.56
CA PHE A 109 -9.72 -13.25 -9.48
C PHE A 109 -8.82 -12.20 -8.79
N ALA A 110 -8.23 -11.28 -9.56
CA ALA A 110 -7.49 -10.15 -9.02
C ALA A 110 -8.37 -9.28 -8.11
N GLY A 111 -9.59 -8.97 -8.59
CA GLY A 111 -10.60 -8.26 -7.85
C GLY A 111 -11.01 -8.98 -6.56
N LEU A 112 -11.21 -10.30 -6.60
CA LEU A 112 -11.52 -11.11 -5.41
C LEU A 112 -10.40 -11.02 -4.37
N LEU A 113 -9.14 -11.28 -4.77
CA LEU A 113 -8.02 -11.38 -3.84
C LEU A 113 -7.65 -10.02 -3.24
N LEU A 114 -7.51 -8.99 -4.08
CA LEU A 114 -7.18 -7.64 -3.62
C LEU A 114 -8.39 -6.92 -3.01
N GLY A 115 -9.61 -7.36 -3.30
CA GLY A 115 -10.83 -6.79 -2.72
C GLY A 115 -11.20 -7.38 -1.36
N GLY A 116 -10.93 -8.67 -1.16
CA GLY A 116 -11.33 -9.39 0.04
C GLY A 116 -10.46 -9.10 1.26
N LEU A 117 -9.19 -8.75 1.07
CA LEU A 117 -8.32 -8.39 2.17
C LEU A 117 -8.71 -7.04 2.77
N HIS A 118 -8.99 -7.03 4.07
CA HIS A 118 -9.37 -5.84 4.80
C HIS A 118 -8.43 -5.64 5.99
N GLY A 119 -7.79 -4.48 6.07
CA GLY A 119 -6.90 -4.14 7.18
C GLY A 119 -7.61 -3.30 8.25
N TYR A 120 -7.39 -3.62 9.52
CA TYR A 120 -7.88 -2.83 10.66
C TYR A 120 -6.76 -2.57 11.67
N ARG A 121 -7.02 -1.60 12.56
CA ARG A 121 -6.08 -1.16 13.60
C ARG A 121 -6.39 -1.85 14.94
N ILE A 122 -5.36 -2.18 15.71
CA ILE A 122 -5.50 -2.66 17.08
C ILE A 122 -5.31 -1.47 18.01
N ASP A 123 -6.34 -1.11 18.78
CA ASP A 123 -6.32 0.11 19.59
C ASP A 123 -5.34 0.08 20.78
N ARG A 124 -4.80 -1.10 21.12
CA ARG A 124 -3.82 -1.27 22.20
C ARG A 124 -2.44 -1.66 21.68
N ASN A 125 -1.58 -0.67 21.53
CA ASN A 125 -0.15 -0.88 21.33
C ASN A 125 0.57 -0.94 22.69
N THR A 126 1.39 -1.98 22.89
CA THR A 126 2.17 -2.20 24.12
C THR A 126 3.63 -1.78 23.97
N ARG A 127 4.11 -1.64 22.72
CA ARG A 127 5.46 -1.18 22.40
C ARG A 127 5.42 0.04 21.46
N SER A 128 6.41 0.93 21.60
CA SER A 128 6.59 2.04 20.68
C SER A 128 6.85 1.54 19.26
N ASN A 129 6.30 2.21 18.26
CA ASN A 129 6.38 1.85 16.83
C ASN A 129 5.83 0.46 16.45
N GLN A 130 5.18 -0.27 17.37
CA GLN A 130 4.65 -1.62 17.13
C GLN A 130 3.71 -1.67 15.92
N GLY A 131 2.84 -0.67 15.79
CA GLY A 131 1.90 -0.60 14.69
C GLY A 131 2.56 -0.52 13.30
N ILE A 132 3.71 0.16 13.19
CA ILE A 132 4.44 0.31 11.92
C ILE A 132 5.01 -1.04 11.49
N TRP A 133 5.59 -1.78 12.43
CA TRP A 133 6.13 -3.11 12.17
C TRP A 133 5.02 -4.10 11.83
N LEU A 134 3.90 -4.11 12.57
CA LEU A 134 2.73 -4.93 12.24
C LEU A 134 2.18 -4.60 10.84
N SER A 135 2.11 -3.32 10.48
CA SER A 135 1.70 -2.88 9.14
C SER A 135 2.64 -3.39 8.06
N PHE A 136 3.94 -3.42 8.33
CA PHE A 136 4.92 -3.96 7.40
C PHE A 136 4.81 -5.47 7.24
N TYR A 137 4.67 -6.22 8.35
CA TYR A 137 4.47 -7.67 8.30
C TYR A 137 3.18 -8.04 7.57
N ASN A 138 2.09 -7.32 7.82
CA ASN A 138 0.83 -7.52 7.11
C ASN A 138 0.94 -7.18 5.63
N ALA A 139 1.66 -6.11 5.28
CA ALA A 139 1.91 -5.78 3.87
C ALA A 139 2.67 -6.89 3.15
N ILE A 140 3.73 -7.44 3.77
CA ILE A 140 4.49 -8.56 3.23
C ILE A 140 3.60 -9.80 3.12
N LEU A 141 2.84 -10.12 4.16
CA LEU A 141 1.96 -11.29 4.18
C LEU A 141 0.91 -11.20 3.07
N ALA A 142 0.23 -10.07 2.94
CA ALA A 142 -0.72 -9.83 1.86
C ALA A 142 -0.06 -9.96 0.48
N ALA A 143 1.11 -9.36 0.27
CA ALA A 143 1.83 -9.42 -1.00
C ALA A 143 2.31 -10.85 -1.33
N THR A 144 2.80 -11.59 -0.33
CA THR A 144 3.31 -12.96 -0.49
C THR A 144 2.20 -13.97 -0.74
N VAL A 145 0.98 -13.71 -0.27
CA VAL A 145 -0.19 -14.55 -0.56
C VAL A 145 -0.81 -14.19 -1.91
N THR A 146 -1.06 -12.90 -2.17
CA THR A 146 -1.80 -12.49 -3.37
C THR A 146 -0.99 -12.56 -4.66
N ALA A 147 0.29 -12.17 -4.62
CA ALA A 147 1.10 -12.07 -5.83
C ALA A 147 1.39 -13.42 -6.50
N PRO A 148 1.79 -14.50 -5.79
CA PRO A 148 2.01 -15.80 -6.42
C PRO A 148 0.73 -16.43 -6.96
N LEU A 149 -0.42 -16.24 -6.28
CA LEU A 149 -1.69 -16.77 -6.75
C LEU A 149 -2.10 -16.13 -8.09
N LEU A 150 -1.99 -14.82 -8.21
CA LEU A 150 -2.30 -14.09 -9.45
C LEU A 150 -1.24 -14.30 -10.53
N GLY A 151 0.03 -14.32 -10.13
CA GLY A 151 1.16 -14.60 -11.00
C GLY A 151 1.07 -15.98 -11.63
N PHE A 152 0.76 -17.01 -10.84
CA PHE A 152 0.59 -18.37 -11.33
C PHE A 152 -0.62 -18.49 -12.26
N LEU A 153 -1.75 -17.85 -11.94
CA LEU A 153 -2.90 -17.80 -12.85
C LEU A 153 -2.53 -17.17 -14.20
N CYS A 154 -1.85 -16.01 -14.17
CA CYS A 154 -1.42 -15.33 -15.39
C CYS A 154 -0.34 -16.12 -16.16
N LEU A 155 0.50 -16.89 -15.45
CA LEU A 155 1.47 -17.81 -16.04
C LEU A 155 0.77 -18.89 -16.87
N LEU A 156 -0.31 -19.47 -16.35
CA LEU A 156 -1.06 -20.52 -17.05
C LEU A 156 -1.81 -19.98 -18.27
N ILE A 157 -2.27 -18.73 -18.21
CA ILE A 157 -3.09 -18.12 -19.26
C ILE A 157 -2.23 -17.57 -20.40
N TRP A 158 -1.23 -16.75 -20.07
CA TRP A 158 -0.47 -15.95 -21.04
C TRP A 158 1.02 -16.30 -21.07
N GLY A 159 1.44 -17.32 -20.30
CA GLY A 159 2.79 -17.86 -20.30
C GLY A 159 3.72 -17.29 -19.20
N PRO A 160 4.96 -17.80 -19.11
CA PRO A 160 5.86 -17.49 -18.00
C PRO A 160 6.15 -16.00 -17.83
N ARG A 161 6.28 -15.27 -18.93
CA ARG A 161 6.65 -13.84 -18.92
C ARG A 161 5.57 -12.97 -18.29
N SER A 162 4.30 -13.17 -18.65
CA SER A 162 3.18 -12.44 -18.06
C SER A 162 3.02 -12.82 -16.58
N GLY A 163 3.17 -14.09 -16.22
CA GLY A 163 3.08 -14.55 -14.84
C GLY A 163 4.10 -13.86 -13.91
N VAL A 164 5.36 -13.77 -14.34
CA VAL A 164 6.41 -13.07 -13.59
C VAL A 164 6.09 -11.58 -13.47
N LEU A 165 5.68 -10.94 -14.56
CA LEU A 165 5.35 -9.52 -14.55
C LEU A 165 4.18 -9.21 -13.61
N THR A 166 3.10 -9.98 -13.69
CA THR A 166 1.95 -9.83 -12.80
C THR A 166 2.33 -10.06 -11.34
N THR A 167 3.21 -11.04 -11.06
CA THR A 167 3.71 -11.27 -9.69
C THR A 167 4.38 -10.01 -9.15
N ILE A 168 5.28 -9.39 -9.91
CA ILE A 168 5.99 -8.18 -9.48
C ILE A 168 5.01 -7.03 -9.26
N LEU A 169 4.10 -6.80 -10.22
CA LEU A 169 3.11 -5.72 -10.16
C LEU A 169 2.18 -5.87 -8.96
N VAL A 170 1.60 -7.05 -8.76
CA VAL A 170 0.69 -7.33 -7.65
C VAL A 170 1.43 -7.27 -6.32
N PHE A 171 2.69 -7.71 -6.25
CA PHE A 171 3.49 -7.63 -5.05
C PHE A 171 3.71 -6.17 -4.61
N VAL A 172 4.10 -5.30 -5.55
CA VAL A 172 4.26 -3.86 -5.28
C VAL A 172 2.94 -3.21 -4.90
N ALA A 173 1.85 -3.55 -5.61
CA ALA A 173 0.51 -3.05 -5.33
C ALA A 173 0.04 -3.44 -3.91
N ALA A 174 0.13 -4.72 -3.56
CA ALA A 174 -0.27 -5.23 -2.25
C ALA A 174 0.59 -4.63 -1.13
N LEU A 175 1.92 -4.53 -1.30
CA LEU A 175 2.78 -3.86 -0.33
C LEU A 175 2.32 -2.43 -0.06
N ALA A 176 1.99 -1.67 -1.10
CA ALA A 176 1.57 -0.29 -0.96
C ALA A 176 0.19 -0.17 -0.29
N MET A 177 -0.74 -1.08 -0.63
CA MET A 177 -2.12 -1.09 -0.14
C MET A 177 -2.23 -1.49 1.33
N TYR A 178 -1.48 -2.50 1.77
CA TYR A 178 -1.67 -3.15 3.08
C TYR A 178 -0.67 -2.72 4.15
N GLY A 179 -0.01 -1.56 3.99
CA GLY A 179 0.74 -0.91 5.08
C GLY A 179 2.16 -0.47 4.75
N GLY A 180 2.73 -0.89 3.62
CA GLY A 180 4.08 -0.49 3.20
C GLY A 180 4.22 1.02 2.98
N SER A 181 3.15 1.69 2.52
CA SER A 181 3.16 3.14 2.36
C SER A 181 3.26 3.91 3.69
N ASN A 182 2.83 3.33 4.80
CA ASN A 182 3.00 3.91 6.14
C ASN A 182 4.44 3.79 6.64
N LEU A 183 5.12 2.69 6.31
CA LEU A 183 6.54 2.53 6.62
C LEU A 183 7.37 3.59 5.89
N VAL A 184 7.14 3.78 4.59
CA VAL A 184 7.84 4.80 3.80
C VAL A 184 7.63 6.20 4.37
N LYS A 185 6.37 6.55 4.70
CA LYS A 185 6.06 7.82 5.38
C LYS A 185 6.82 7.96 6.70
N HIS A 186 6.85 6.90 7.52
CA HIS A 186 7.56 6.92 8.79
C HIS A 186 9.05 7.19 8.60
N LEU A 187 9.68 6.50 7.65
CA LEU A 187 11.10 6.66 7.34
C LEU A 187 11.42 8.05 6.78
N ILE A 188 10.58 8.59 5.89
CA ILE A 188 10.75 9.95 5.36
C ILE A 188 10.67 10.98 6.50
N ILE A 189 9.66 10.89 7.37
CA ILE A 189 9.53 11.81 8.50
C ILE A 189 10.73 11.70 9.44
N ARG A 190 11.17 10.47 9.76
CA ARG A 190 12.36 10.24 10.60
C ARG A 190 13.62 10.81 9.96
N GLY A 191 13.80 10.64 8.65
CA GLY A 191 14.93 11.18 7.90
C GLY A 191 14.94 12.71 7.87
N LEU A 192 13.77 13.33 7.63
CA LEU A 192 13.64 14.79 7.65
C LEU A 192 13.95 15.35 9.04
N LEU A 193 13.43 14.75 10.11
CA LEU A 193 13.72 15.18 11.49
C LEU A 193 15.20 15.01 11.86
N TRP A 194 15.85 13.95 11.35
CA TRP A 194 17.29 13.76 11.54
C TRP A 194 18.11 14.84 10.82
N LEU A 195 17.70 15.26 9.61
CA LEU A 195 18.38 16.31 8.86
C LEU A 195 18.14 17.71 9.43
N ASP A 196 16.92 17.99 9.90
CA ASP A 196 16.50 19.35 10.29
C ASP A 196 16.88 19.67 11.75
N ILE A 197 16.52 18.79 12.69
CA ILE A 197 16.68 19.03 14.14
C ILE A 197 17.67 18.04 14.79
N LYS A 198 18.44 17.28 13.99
CA LYS A 198 19.41 16.28 14.45
C LYS A 198 18.82 15.27 15.43
N LEU A 199 17.53 14.97 15.30
CA LEU A 199 16.85 14.04 16.19
C LEU A 199 17.47 12.64 16.07
N PRO A 200 17.87 11.99 17.17
CA PRO A 200 18.48 10.67 17.10
C PRO A 200 17.53 9.63 16.50
N LEU A 201 18.05 8.82 15.57
CA LEU A 201 17.29 7.76 14.90
C LEU A 201 16.79 6.70 15.89
N HIS A 202 17.57 6.43 16.94
CA HIS A 202 17.22 5.53 18.04
C HIS A 202 16.51 6.26 19.19
N LEU A 203 15.55 7.13 18.86
CA LEU A 203 14.82 7.92 19.86
C LEU A 203 14.17 7.05 20.96
N THR A 204 13.74 5.83 20.64
CA THR A 204 13.17 4.92 21.65
C THR A 204 14.16 4.50 22.73
N GLN A 205 15.45 4.35 22.40
CA GLN A 205 16.47 4.02 23.40
C GLN A 205 16.70 5.20 24.33
N LEU A 206 16.87 6.40 23.78
CA LEU A 206 16.99 7.63 24.57
C LEU A 206 15.77 7.82 25.49
N LEU A 207 14.57 7.57 24.96
CA LEU A 207 13.34 7.70 25.75
C LEU A 207 13.25 6.64 26.85
N ASP A 208 13.64 5.38 26.57
CA ASP A 208 13.68 4.33 27.58
C ASP A 208 14.73 4.64 28.67
N GLU A 209 15.91 5.20 28.33
CA GLU A 209 16.90 5.69 29.30
C GLU A 209 16.34 6.80 30.19
N THR A 210 15.60 7.77 29.62
CA THR A 210 14.93 8.81 30.43
C THR A 210 13.79 8.27 31.31
N VAL A 211 13.22 7.10 30.98
CA VAL A 211 12.29 6.39 31.87
C VAL A 211 13.04 5.78 33.04
N GLU A 212 14.22 5.18 32.81
CA GLU A 212 15.08 4.65 33.88
C GLU A 212 15.55 5.76 34.85
N LEU A 213 15.81 6.96 34.31
CA LEU A 213 16.15 8.15 35.08
C LEU A 213 14.95 8.86 35.72
N ALA A 214 13.74 8.30 35.64
CA ALA A 214 12.51 8.83 36.22
C ALA A 214 12.07 10.23 35.69
N PHE A 215 12.54 10.65 34.51
CA PHE A 215 12.03 11.86 33.86
C PHE A 215 10.73 11.60 33.10
N LEU A 216 10.62 10.42 32.50
CA LEU A 216 9.45 9.96 31.75
C LEU A 216 8.83 8.72 32.39
N ARG A 217 7.56 8.48 32.09
CA ARG A 217 6.86 7.22 32.35
C ARG A 217 6.28 6.67 31.05
N LYS A 218 6.39 5.36 30.86
CA LYS A 218 5.78 4.64 29.74
C LYS A 218 4.31 4.35 30.02
N VAL A 219 3.42 4.76 29.12
CA VAL A 219 1.98 4.48 29.19
C VAL A 219 1.53 3.93 27.85
N GLY A 220 1.19 2.63 27.82
CA GLY A 220 0.95 1.91 26.57
C GLY A 220 2.19 1.90 25.68
N GLY A 221 2.03 2.30 24.41
CA GLY A 221 3.12 2.46 23.45
C GLY A 221 3.81 3.83 23.44
N GLY A 222 3.41 4.76 24.33
CA GLY A 222 3.90 6.13 24.37
C GLY A 222 4.67 6.47 25.65
N TYR A 223 5.26 7.67 25.67
CA TYR A 223 5.99 8.24 26.79
C TYR A 223 5.30 9.52 27.24
N ILE A 224 5.15 9.70 28.55
CA ILE A 224 4.63 10.92 29.16
C ILE A 224 5.64 11.41 30.20
N PHE A 225 5.69 12.72 30.43
CA PHE A 225 6.47 13.27 31.54
C PHE A 225 5.84 12.85 32.87
N MET A 226 6.67 12.55 33.87
CA MET A 226 6.17 12.27 35.23
C MET A 226 5.70 13.53 35.96
N HIS A 227 6.26 14.69 35.61
CA HIS A 227 5.94 15.97 36.24
C HIS A 227 5.65 17.03 35.20
N ASP A 228 4.51 17.71 35.33
CA ASP A 228 4.10 18.78 34.41
C ASP A 228 5.09 19.96 34.41
N LEU A 229 5.72 20.25 35.56
CA LEU A 229 6.73 21.30 35.69
C LEU A 229 7.98 21.08 34.83
N LEU A 230 8.39 19.81 34.64
CA LEU A 230 9.53 19.45 33.79
C LEU A 230 9.21 19.70 32.32
N LEU A 231 8.00 19.32 31.88
CA LEU A 231 7.50 19.62 30.55
C LEU A 231 7.40 21.14 30.32
N GLU A 232 6.94 21.90 31.31
CA GLU A 232 6.82 23.36 31.21
C GLU A 232 8.19 24.05 31.12
N GLN A 233 9.20 23.58 31.85
CA GLN A 233 10.56 24.10 31.76
C GLN A 233 11.20 23.82 30.40
N LEU A 234 11.08 22.58 29.90
CA LEU A 234 11.64 22.16 28.61
C LEU A 234 10.91 22.77 27.40
N SER A 235 9.64 23.16 27.55
CA SER A 235 8.90 23.85 26.48
C SER A 235 9.14 25.36 26.45
N LYS A 236 9.62 25.95 27.56
CA LYS A 236 9.92 27.39 27.70
C LYS A 236 11.35 27.77 27.30
N THR A 237 12.22 26.81 27.01
CA THR A 237 13.59 27.07 26.55
C THR A 237 13.65 26.98 25.01
N PRO A 238 13.46 28.09 24.27
CA PRO A 238 13.89 28.16 22.89
C PRO A 238 15.38 28.49 22.89
N GLU A 239 16.22 27.51 22.56
CA GLU A 239 17.54 27.77 21.97
C GLU A 239 17.51 27.42 20.48
#